data_AF-A0A967GE92-F1
#
_entry.id   AF-A0A967GE92-F1
#
_cell.length_a   1.000
_cell.length_b   1.000
_cell.length_c   1.000
_cell.angle_alpha   90.00
_cell.angle_beta   90.00
_cell.angle_gamma   90.00
#
_symmetry.space_group_name_H-M   'P 1'
#
loop_
_entity.id
_entity.type
_entity.pdbx_description
1 polymer ?
#
loop_
_entity_poly.entity_id
_entity_poly.type
_entity_poly.pdbx_seq_one_letter_code
_entity_poly.pdbx_strand_id
1 'polypeptide(L)' 'RRGVLIEEVERRPVQTVQAFRTAISKVASGKPILLLVRLGNANQFIVIRKP' A
#
# COMPACT_ATOMS: atom_id res chain seq x y z
N ARG A 1 -9.79 -2.10 3.11
CA ARG A 1 -10.94 -1.96 4.05
C ARG A 1 -11.14 -0.47 4.31
N ARG A 2 -12.36 0.02 4.54
CA ARG A 2 -12.59 1.44 4.87
C ARG A 2 -11.95 1.79 6.22
N GLY A 3 -11.49 3.03 6.38
CA GLY A 3 -10.84 3.51 7.62
C GLY A 3 -9.39 3.07 7.81
N VAL A 4 -8.77 2.44 6.81
CA VAL A 4 -7.36 2.05 6.83
C VAL A 4 -6.51 3.16 6.20
N LEU A 5 -5.44 3.56 6.89
CA LEU A 5 -4.44 4.47 6.35
C LEU A 5 -3.27 3.67 5.76
N ILE A 6 -2.89 3.99 4.52
CA ILE A 6 -1.72 3.38 3.87
C ILE A 6 -0.50 4.25 4.18
N GLU A 7 0.54 3.64 4.73
CA GLU A 7 1.78 4.33 5.10
C GLU A 7 2.92 3.99 4.16
N GLU A 8 2.99 2.75 3.66
CA GLU A 8 4.03 2.31 2.74
C GLU A 8 3.50 1.41 1.63
N VAL A 9 4.20 1.43 0.50
CA VAL A 9 4.06 0.48 -0.62
C VAL A 9 5.45 -0.08 -0.93
N GLU A 10 5.61 -1.40 -0.90
CA GLU A 10 6.90 -2.07 -1.15
C GLU A 10 8.06 -1.50 -0.29
N ARG A 11 7.80 -1.34 1.02
CA ARG A 11 8.75 -0.77 2.01
C ARG A 11 9.20 0.66 1.70
N ARG A 12 8.41 1.40 0.91
CA ARG A 12 8.64 2.82 0.61
C ARG A 12 7.50 3.65 1.17
N PRO A 13 7.78 4.68 1.99
CA PRO A 13 6.75 5.53 2.55
C PRO A 13 6.01 6.30 1.46
N VAL A 14 4.68 6.40 1.61
CA VAL A 14 3.80 7.16 0.73
C VAL A 14 2.95 8.11 1.57
N GLN A 15 3.04 9.40 1.29
CA GLN A 15 2.31 10.44 2.04
C GLN A 15 1.20 11.10 1.23
N THR A 16 1.16 10.83 -0.08
CA THR A 16 0.17 11.42 -0.98
C THR A 16 -0.46 10.36 -1.87
N VAL A 17 -1.68 10.65 -2.33
CA VAL A 17 -2.41 9.80 -3.28
C VAL A 17 -1.60 9.61 -4.57
N GLN A 18 -0.90 10.65 -5.03
CA GLN A 18 -0.07 10.57 -6.24
C GLN A 18 1.14 9.66 -6.02
N ALA A 19 1.84 9.77 -4.89
CA ALA A 19 2.96 8.88 -4.57
C ALA A 19 2.52 7.41 -4.52
N PHE A 20 1.36 7.15 -3.91
CA PHE A 20 0.74 5.84 -3.89
C PHE A 20 0.43 5.30 -5.30
N ARG A 21 -0.22 6.10 -6.15
CA ARG A 21 -0.53 5.73 -7.55
C ARG A 21 0.74 5.42 -8.34
N THR A 22 1.78 6.23 -8.20
CA THR A 22 3.08 6.04 -8.85
C THR A 22 3.81 4.80 -8.32
N ALA A 23 3.67 4.46 -7.05
CA ALA A 23 4.27 3.24 -6.50
C ALA A 23 3.58 1.98 -7.06
N ILE A 24 2.24 1.98 -7.13
CA ILE A 24 1.46 0.85 -7.66
C ILE A 24 1.61 0.70 -9.18
N SER A 25 1.76 1.80 -9.92
CA SER A 25 1.92 1.72 -11.38
C SER A 25 3.18 0.94 -11.79
N LYS A 26 4.24 0.99 -10.96
CA LYS A 26 5.51 0.27 -11.17
C LYS A 26 5.42 -1.23 -10.94
N VAL A 27 4.41 -1.72 -10.23
CA VAL A 27 4.21 -3.16 -10.01
C VAL A 27 3.50 -3.76 -11.21
N ALA A 28 3.95 -4.90 -11.73
CA ALA A 28 3.27 -5.59 -12.84
C ALA A 28 1.90 -6.14 -12.41
N SER A 29 0.94 -6.20 -13.33
CA SER A 29 -0.38 -6.81 -13.04
C SER A 29 -0.23 -8.28 -12.61
N GLY A 30 -1.12 -8.72 -11.71
CA GLY A 30 -1.09 -10.05 -11.10
C GLY A 30 -0.03 -10.27 -10.03
N LYS A 31 0.95 -9.36 -9.88
CA LYS A 31 1.97 -9.44 -8.83
C LYS A 31 1.43 -9.01 -7.46
N PRO A 32 1.93 -9.59 -6.36
CA PRO A 32 1.63 -9.12 -5.03
C PRO A 32 2.19 -7.71 -4.81
N ILE A 33 1.49 -6.92 -4.00
CA ILE A 33 1.91 -5.62 -3.48
C ILE A 33 1.91 -5.71 -1.96
N LEU A 34 3.05 -5.47 -1.33
CA LEU A 34 3.17 -5.34 0.11
C LEU A 34 2.82 -3.91 0.54
N LEU A 35 1.88 -3.78 1.47
CA LEU A 35 1.47 -2.52 2.07
C LEU A 35 1.78 -2.53 3.57
N LEU A 36 2.35 -1.45 4.08
CA LEU A 36 2.22 -1.13 5.51
C LEU A 36 0.99 -0.26 5.68
N VAL A 37 0.09 -0.69 6.55
CA VAL A 37 -1.13 0.06 6.83
C VAL A 37 -1.35 0.23 8.32
N ARG A 38 -1.97 1.35 8.69
CA ARG A 38 -2.46 1.61 10.03
C ARG A 38 -3.96 1.35 10.09
N LEU A 39 -4.36 0.47 11.01
CA LEU A 39 -5.76 0.17 11.33
C LEU A 39 -5.98 0.47 12.81
N GLY A 40 -6.67 1.57 13.11
CA GLY A 40 -6.76 2.09 14.46
C GLY A 40 -5.37 2.51 14.98
N ASN A 41 -4.94 1.90 16.08
CA ASN A 41 -3.65 2.19 16.73
C ASN A 41 -2.56 1.17 16.39
N ALA A 42 -2.82 0.25 15.46
CA ALA A 42 -1.89 -0.81 15.10
C ALA A 42 -1.42 -0.67 13.65
N ASN A 43 -0.13 -0.91 13.45
CA ASN A 43 0.47 -1.05 12.14
C ASN A 43 0.51 -2.54 11.76
N GLN A 44 0.16 -2.84 10.52
CA GLN A 44 0.14 -4.21 9.99
C GLN A 44 0.60 -4.25 8.53
N PHE A 45 1.26 -5.34 8.17
CA PHE A 45 1.58 -5.62 6.78
C PHE A 45 0.44 -6.38 6.10
N ILE A 46 0.02 -5.92 4.93
CA ILE A 46 -1.01 -6.57 4.10
C ILE A 46 -0.45 -6.79 2.70
N VAL A 47 -0.69 -7.97 2.16
CA VAL A 47 -0.40 -8.27 0.74
C VAL A 47 -1.70 -8.25 -0.04
N ILE A 48 -1.75 -7.44 -1.10
CA ILE A 48 -2.83 -7.45 -2.09
C ILE A 48 -2.29 -7.86 -3.46
N ARG A 49 -3.15 -8.28 -4.38
CA ARG A 49 -2.75 -8.49 -5.78
C ARG A 49 -3.13 -7.28 -6.61
N LYS A 50 -2.22 -6.84 -7.48
CA LYS A 50 -2.56 -5.86 -8.52
C LYS A 50 -3.51 -6.53 -9.52
N PRO A 51 -4.72 -5.97 -9.77
CA PRO A 51 -5.61 -6.49 -10.79
C PRO A 51 -4.99 -6.44 -12.19
#